data_AF-A0A2S5TK24-F1
#
_entry.id   AF-A0A2S5TK24-F1
#
_cell.length_a   1.000
_cell.length_b   1.000
_cell.length_c   1.000
_cell.angle_alpha   90.00
_cell.angle_beta   90.00
_cell.angle_gamma   90.00
#
_symmetry.space_group_name_H-M   'P 1'
#
loop_
_entity.id
_entity.type
_entity.pdbx_description
1 polymer ?
#
loop_
_entity_poly.entity_id
_entity_poly.type
_entity_poly.pdbx_seq_one_letter_code
_entity_poly.pdbx_strand_id
1 'polypeptide(L)'
;MGVELKLTDRELPVSPAFVDFLAHLVDGRPFTDHEWGDQLSEKLNYAHRDLAQRAPKDAERVMAHPRGRVAVARSYHWLLALLSGNQNALRELQLKFHFVNVIGIPRTGGSYLTKELYRALGMDPATVHNALAHDGFPEAGPFQLNEGANSWVVSLQTMAEYLVMVEAFFGQRPRHSGKIVVPKKLTKGIYAGGFFHRVLGEAVEHIVTLRHPVASCISTYEKSGGLPASGRFALRSNIEEWCRRDLAYVGISGENLAQMDYFDAYLRYWEQYHLYIATTGLSANRDLKVVVYGKPRMEELAQSFHHRYGSRATPGEFRLFDRAQERHPDWMKRAQPVIERVAAVWQRVQLPFPVDQIMEGW
;
A
#
# COMPACT_ATOMS: atom_id res chain seq x y z
N MET A 1 -25.67 -25.84 21.41
CA MET A 1 -26.57 -25.27 20.39
C MET A 1 -25.69 -24.82 19.24
N GLY A 2 -25.81 -25.45 18.07
CA GLY A 2 -25.01 -25.09 16.89
C GLY A 2 -25.86 -24.27 15.92
N VAL A 3 -25.33 -23.15 15.45
CA VAL A 3 -25.91 -22.36 14.36
C VAL A 3 -24.96 -22.49 13.18
N GLU A 4 -25.49 -22.90 12.02
CA GLU A 4 -24.72 -22.99 10.77
C GLU A 4 -25.07 -21.78 9.89
N LEU A 5 -24.05 -21.09 9.39
CA LEU A 5 -24.17 -20.02 8.41
C LEU A 5 -23.36 -20.42 7.18
N LYS A 6 -24.03 -20.52 6.04
CA LYS A 6 -23.41 -20.90 4.76
C LYS A 6 -23.27 -19.67 3.87
N LEU A 7 -22.03 -19.34 3.54
CA LEU A 7 -21.69 -18.31 2.56
C LEU A 7 -21.22 -18.99 1.29
N THR A 8 -21.59 -18.43 0.15
CA THR A 8 -21.10 -18.83 -1.16
C THR A 8 -20.22 -17.73 -1.74
N ASP A 9 -19.60 -18.01 -2.88
CA ASP A 9 -18.90 -17.03 -3.71
C ASP A 9 -19.83 -15.92 -4.25
N ARG A 10 -21.15 -16.03 -4.08
CA ARG A 10 -22.08 -14.93 -4.37
C ARG A 10 -22.05 -13.85 -3.30
N GLU A 11 -21.98 -14.25 -2.03
CA GLU A 11 -21.94 -13.32 -0.91
C GLU A 11 -20.53 -12.80 -0.65
N LEU A 12 -19.50 -13.65 -0.85
CA LEU A 12 -18.09 -13.31 -0.65
C LEU A 12 -17.24 -13.78 -1.84
N PRO A 13 -17.40 -13.20 -3.05
CA PRO A 13 -16.61 -13.57 -4.22
C PRO A 13 -15.14 -13.24 -4.00
N VAL A 14 -14.24 -14.16 -4.38
CA VAL A 14 -12.79 -13.88 -4.38
C VAL A 14 -12.44 -12.65 -5.23
N SER A 15 -11.44 -11.88 -4.81
CA SER A 15 -11.12 -10.64 -5.51
C SER A 15 -10.53 -10.87 -6.92
N PRO A 16 -10.79 -9.96 -7.88
CA PRO A 16 -10.18 -10.01 -9.21
C PRO A 16 -8.65 -10.10 -9.20
N ALA A 17 -7.99 -9.42 -8.26
CA ALA A 17 -6.53 -9.41 -8.16
C ALA A 17 -5.98 -10.76 -7.70
N PHE A 18 -6.70 -11.46 -6.83
CA PHE A 18 -6.36 -12.80 -6.40
C PHE A 18 -6.59 -13.82 -7.52
N VAL A 19 -7.70 -13.72 -8.24
CA VAL A 19 -8.01 -14.58 -9.40
C VAL A 19 -6.94 -14.46 -10.48
N ASP A 20 -6.55 -13.25 -10.85
CA ASP A 20 -5.48 -13.02 -11.85
C ASP A 20 -4.14 -13.64 -11.40
N PHE A 21 -3.77 -13.46 -10.13
CA PHE A 21 -2.59 -14.11 -9.58
C PHE A 21 -2.66 -15.64 -9.66
N LEU A 22 -3.79 -16.25 -9.30
CA LEU A 22 -3.97 -17.69 -9.39
C LEU A 22 -3.97 -18.20 -10.83
N ALA A 23 -4.50 -17.43 -11.77
CA ALA A 23 -4.48 -17.77 -13.19
C ALA A 23 -3.05 -17.92 -13.71
N HIS A 24 -2.13 -17.02 -13.32
CA HIS A 24 -0.71 -17.16 -13.65
C HIS A 24 -0.10 -18.45 -13.06
N LEU A 25 -0.41 -18.77 -11.79
CA LEU A 25 0.08 -19.98 -11.15
C LEU A 25 -0.45 -21.28 -11.77
N VAL A 26 -1.73 -21.28 -12.16
CA VAL A 26 -2.39 -22.43 -12.78
C VAL A 26 -1.85 -22.68 -14.19
N ASP A 27 -1.67 -21.61 -14.97
CA ASP A 27 -1.15 -21.70 -16.33
C ASP A 27 0.37 -21.93 -16.39
N GLY A 28 1.08 -21.78 -15.25
CA GLY A 28 2.54 -21.74 -15.23
C GLY A 28 3.13 -20.53 -15.98
N ARG A 29 2.34 -19.46 -16.14
CA ARG A 29 2.81 -18.23 -16.78
C ARG A 29 3.69 -17.45 -15.82
N PRO A 30 4.83 -16.91 -16.29
CA PRO A 30 5.62 -16.02 -15.46
C PRO A 30 4.83 -14.73 -15.23
N PHE A 31 5.09 -14.08 -14.09
CA PHE A 31 4.55 -12.76 -13.78
C PHE A 31 5.37 -11.70 -14.52
N THR A 32 5.38 -11.68 -15.85
CA THR A 32 6.13 -10.69 -16.65
C THR A 32 5.34 -9.39 -16.83
N ASP A 33 6.05 -8.32 -17.19
CA ASP A 33 5.47 -7.04 -17.64
C ASP A 33 4.71 -6.22 -16.59
N HIS A 34 4.96 -6.47 -15.30
CA HIS A 34 4.39 -5.65 -14.23
C HIS A 34 5.27 -4.43 -13.90
N GLU A 35 4.98 -3.28 -14.52
CA GLU A 35 5.67 -2.00 -14.30
C GLU A 35 5.20 -1.24 -13.03
N TRP A 36 5.26 -1.86 -11.84
CA TRP A 36 4.86 -1.19 -10.59
C TRP A 36 6.02 -0.44 -9.90
N GLY A 37 7.26 -0.73 -10.26
CA GLY A 37 8.47 -0.24 -9.60
C GLY A 37 9.20 0.91 -10.31
N ASP A 38 8.76 1.33 -11.51
CA ASP A 38 9.40 2.45 -12.22
C ASP A 38 8.83 3.79 -11.75
N GLN A 39 9.72 4.66 -11.26
CA GLN A 39 9.38 6.02 -10.83
C GLN A 39 8.86 6.89 -12.01
N LEU A 40 9.27 6.57 -13.24
CA LEU A 40 9.05 7.39 -14.43
C LEU A 40 7.91 6.88 -15.30
N SER A 41 7.81 5.57 -15.52
CA SER A 41 6.79 4.97 -16.38
C SER A 41 5.47 4.64 -15.69
N GLU A 42 5.29 4.89 -14.38
CA GLU A 42 4.04 4.62 -13.65
C GLU A 42 2.86 5.32 -14.36
N LYS A 43 2.24 4.61 -15.31
CA LYS A 43 1.12 5.06 -16.14
C LYS A 43 -0.13 5.07 -15.28
N LEU A 44 -1.08 5.94 -15.61
CA LEU A 44 -2.43 5.87 -15.07
C LEU A 44 -2.97 4.47 -15.38
N ASN A 45 -2.96 3.60 -14.37
CA ASN A 45 -3.12 2.18 -14.60
C ASN A 45 -4.60 1.88 -14.76
N TYR A 46 -5.08 1.92 -16.01
CA TYR A 46 -6.41 1.42 -16.39
C TYR A 46 -6.55 -0.10 -16.22
N ALA A 47 -5.47 -0.80 -15.84
CA ALA A 47 -5.44 -2.25 -15.63
C ALA A 47 -6.53 -2.76 -14.67
N HIS A 48 -7.02 -1.95 -13.72
CA HIS A 48 -8.14 -2.37 -12.87
C HIS A 48 -9.45 -2.60 -13.65
N ARG A 49 -9.73 -1.84 -14.70
CA ARG A 49 -10.90 -2.05 -15.56
C ARG A 49 -10.74 -3.31 -16.41
N ASP A 50 -9.56 -3.50 -17.00
CA ASP A 50 -9.27 -4.68 -17.84
C ASP A 50 -9.20 -5.97 -17.01
N LEU A 51 -8.74 -5.88 -15.75
CA LEU A 51 -8.74 -6.96 -14.78
C LEU A 51 -10.18 -7.35 -14.41
N ALA A 52 -11.03 -6.37 -14.11
CA ALA A 52 -12.44 -6.63 -13.77
C ALA A 52 -13.21 -7.31 -14.91
N GLN A 53 -12.88 -7.00 -16.17
CA GLN A 53 -13.50 -7.63 -17.34
C GLN A 53 -13.02 -9.06 -17.59
N ARG A 54 -11.75 -9.37 -17.28
CA ARG A 54 -11.17 -10.71 -17.48
C ARG A 54 -11.43 -11.66 -16.31
N ALA A 55 -11.61 -11.12 -15.11
CA ALA A 55 -11.75 -11.88 -13.87
C ALA A 55 -12.81 -13.01 -13.92
N PRO A 56 -14.01 -12.85 -14.53
CA PRO A 56 -14.97 -13.95 -14.60
C PRO A 56 -14.44 -15.17 -15.37
N LYS A 57 -13.80 -14.95 -16.52
CA LYS A 57 -13.22 -16.03 -17.34
C LYS A 57 -12.04 -16.69 -16.64
N ASP A 58 -11.22 -15.89 -15.97
CA ASP A 58 -10.08 -16.40 -15.19
C ASP A 58 -10.55 -17.18 -13.97
N ALA A 59 -11.65 -16.78 -13.32
CA ALA A 59 -12.23 -17.48 -12.18
C ALA A 59 -12.72 -18.88 -12.56
N GLU A 60 -13.47 -19.02 -13.66
CA GLU A 60 -13.92 -20.33 -14.16
C GLU A 60 -12.73 -21.27 -14.39
N ARG A 61 -11.68 -20.75 -15.04
CA ARG A 61 -10.45 -21.50 -15.31
C ARG A 61 -9.69 -21.89 -14.04
N VAL A 62 -9.53 -20.97 -13.09
CA VAL A 62 -8.89 -21.24 -11.79
C VAL A 62 -9.66 -22.32 -11.03
N MET A 63 -10.99 -22.26 -11.02
CA MET A 63 -11.84 -23.22 -10.34
C MET A 63 -11.88 -24.60 -11.02
N ALA A 64 -11.62 -24.67 -12.33
CA ALA A 64 -11.46 -25.94 -13.04
C ALA A 64 -10.15 -26.67 -12.64
N HIS A 65 -9.13 -25.94 -12.16
CA HIS A 65 -7.82 -26.52 -11.85
C HIS A 65 -7.69 -26.93 -10.36
N PRO A 66 -7.16 -28.13 -10.03
CA PRO A 66 -7.00 -28.57 -8.63
C PRO A 66 -6.21 -27.60 -7.74
N ARG A 67 -5.10 -27.04 -8.25
CA ARG A 67 -4.30 -26.05 -7.50
C ARG A 67 -5.07 -24.77 -7.23
N GLY A 68 -5.92 -24.32 -8.17
CA GLY A 68 -6.75 -23.14 -8.00
C GLY A 68 -7.79 -23.34 -6.91
N ARG A 69 -8.52 -24.47 -6.95
CA ARG A 69 -9.49 -24.84 -5.89
C ARG A 69 -8.87 -24.90 -4.50
N VAL A 70 -7.68 -25.50 -4.38
CA VAL A 70 -6.96 -25.57 -3.09
C VAL A 70 -6.58 -24.17 -2.59
N ALA A 71 -6.09 -23.29 -3.47
CA ALA A 71 -5.72 -21.92 -3.09
C ALA A 71 -6.94 -21.09 -2.68
N VAL A 72 -8.06 -21.20 -3.41
CA VAL A 72 -9.33 -20.55 -3.05
C VAL A 72 -9.84 -21.05 -1.70
N ALA A 73 -9.88 -22.37 -1.48
CA ALA A 73 -10.28 -22.95 -0.19
C ALA A 73 -9.35 -22.48 0.95
N ARG A 74 -8.04 -22.38 0.70
CA ARG A 74 -7.06 -21.85 1.65
C ARG A 74 -7.33 -20.39 2.00
N SER A 75 -7.78 -19.58 1.05
CA SER A 75 -8.13 -18.18 1.31
C SER A 75 -9.34 -18.06 2.24
N TYR A 76 -10.37 -18.89 2.07
CA TYR A 76 -11.50 -18.93 3.01
C TYR A 76 -11.11 -19.47 4.39
N HIS A 77 -10.18 -20.42 4.46
CA HIS A 77 -9.64 -20.86 5.74
C HIS A 77 -8.92 -19.72 6.48
N TRP A 78 -8.10 -18.93 5.79
CA TRP A 78 -7.50 -17.74 6.36
C TRP A 78 -8.55 -16.70 6.76
N LEU A 79 -9.58 -16.48 5.94
CA LEU A 79 -10.67 -15.56 6.26
C LEU A 79 -11.38 -15.97 7.56
N LEU A 80 -11.71 -17.25 7.72
CA LEU A 80 -12.28 -17.77 8.97
C LEU A 80 -11.34 -17.60 10.16
N ALA A 81 -10.03 -17.85 9.98
CA ALA A 81 -9.04 -17.63 11.03
C ALA A 81 -8.97 -16.15 11.45
N LEU A 82 -9.03 -15.22 10.48
CA LEU A 82 -9.03 -13.78 10.74
C LEU A 82 -10.34 -13.32 11.42
N LEU A 83 -11.50 -13.79 10.94
CA LEU A 83 -12.82 -13.48 11.51
C LEU A 83 -12.96 -13.96 12.95
N SER A 84 -12.46 -15.16 13.24
CA SER A 84 -12.54 -15.77 14.58
C SER A 84 -11.41 -15.33 15.53
N GLY A 85 -10.42 -14.58 15.02
CA GLY A 85 -9.23 -14.22 15.80
C GLY A 85 -8.37 -15.42 16.20
N ASN A 86 -8.29 -16.46 15.36
CA ASN A 86 -7.48 -17.66 15.60
C ASN A 86 -5.98 -17.33 15.59
N GLN A 87 -5.45 -17.00 16.77
CA GLN A 87 -4.06 -16.55 16.93
C GLN A 87 -3.03 -17.65 16.66
N ASN A 88 -3.40 -18.93 16.84
CA ASN A 88 -2.48 -20.04 16.60
C ASN A 88 -2.14 -20.17 15.12
N ALA A 89 -3.16 -20.08 14.24
CA ALA A 89 -2.95 -20.09 12.79
C ALA A 89 -2.06 -18.91 12.35
N LEU A 90 -2.30 -17.72 12.90
CA LEU A 90 -1.48 -16.53 12.62
C LEU A 90 -0.03 -16.70 13.11
N ARG A 91 0.17 -17.34 14.26
CA ARG A 91 1.52 -17.56 14.81
C ARG A 91 2.37 -18.43 13.89
N GLU A 92 1.81 -19.46 13.26
CA GLU A 92 2.55 -20.30 12.30
C GLU A 92 3.04 -19.48 11.10
N LEU A 93 2.18 -18.60 10.56
CA LEU A 93 2.54 -17.67 9.49
C LEU A 93 3.67 -16.73 9.95
N GLN A 94 3.54 -16.13 11.13
CA GLN A 94 4.49 -15.16 11.68
C GLN A 94 5.83 -15.78 12.08
N LEU A 95 5.87 -17.07 12.38
CA LEU A 95 7.10 -17.83 12.60
C LEU A 95 7.82 -18.13 11.28
N LYS A 96 7.08 -18.29 10.18
CA LYS A 96 7.64 -18.59 8.86
C LYS A 96 8.09 -17.35 8.09
N PHE A 97 7.30 -16.28 8.13
CA PHE A 97 7.49 -15.08 7.33
C PHE A 97 7.90 -13.87 8.17
N HIS A 98 8.69 -13.00 7.57
CA HIS A 98 9.12 -11.72 8.11
C HIS A 98 8.73 -10.61 7.14
N PHE A 99 7.69 -9.85 7.49
CA PHE A 99 7.16 -8.81 6.63
C PHE A 99 7.95 -7.50 6.79
N VAL A 100 8.31 -6.87 5.67
CA VAL A 100 8.93 -5.54 5.63
C VAL A 100 8.03 -4.63 4.81
N ASN A 101 7.27 -3.78 5.51
CA ASN A 101 6.28 -2.91 4.90
C ASN A 101 6.85 -1.51 4.65
N VAL A 102 6.76 -1.03 3.42
CA VAL A 102 6.98 0.37 3.06
C VAL A 102 5.63 1.08 3.00
N ILE A 103 5.42 2.06 3.87
CA ILE A 103 4.14 2.73 4.09
C ILE A 103 4.32 4.22 3.84
N GLY A 104 3.48 4.83 3.02
CA GLY A 104 3.53 6.27 2.83
C GLY A 104 2.53 6.71 1.79
N ILE A 105 2.05 7.94 1.92
CA ILE A 105 1.16 8.53 0.93
C ILE A 105 1.82 8.45 -0.45
N PRO A 106 1.08 8.29 -1.56
CA PRO A 106 1.68 8.26 -2.89
C PRO A 106 2.65 9.42 -3.13
N ARG A 107 3.66 9.17 -3.98
CA ARG A 107 4.70 10.13 -4.39
C ARG A 107 5.78 10.43 -3.33
N THR A 108 5.93 9.57 -2.33
CA THR A 108 6.95 9.66 -1.25
C THR A 108 8.18 8.76 -1.45
N GLY A 109 8.34 8.11 -2.61
CA GLY A 109 9.47 7.21 -2.86
C GLY A 109 9.25 5.76 -2.41
N GLY A 110 8.05 5.41 -1.90
CA GLY A 110 7.75 4.05 -1.45
C GLY A 110 7.95 2.94 -2.51
N SER A 111 7.62 3.21 -3.79
CA SER A 111 7.86 2.25 -4.87
C SER A 111 9.35 1.96 -5.09
N TYR A 112 10.21 2.98 -4.94
CA TYR A 112 11.67 2.81 -5.04
C TYR A 112 12.22 1.91 -3.93
N LEU A 113 11.89 2.20 -2.68
CA LEU A 113 12.36 1.39 -1.55
C LEU A 113 11.84 -0.05 -1.63
N THR A 114 10.58 -0.23 -2.06
CA THR A 114 10.00 -1.57 -2.27
C THR A 114 10.76 -2.32 -3.36
N LYS A 115 11.06 -1.67 -4.49
CA LYS A 115 11.85 -2.23 -5.58
C LYS A 115 13.24 -2.66 -5.11
N GLU A 116 13.94 -1.80 -4.37
CA GLU A 116 15.27 -2.13 -3.86
C GLU A 116 15.24 -3.24 -2.79
N LEU A 117 14.18 -3.37 -1.98
CA LEU A 117 14.00 -4.54 -1.11
C LEU A 117 13.93 -5.85 -1.89
N TYR A 118 13.18 -5.89 -3.00
CA TYR A 118 13.13 -7.08 -3.86
C TYR A 118 14.51 -7.38 -4.49
N ARG A 119 15.20 -6.35 -5.01
CA ARG A 119 16.56 -6.49 -5.58
C ARG A 119 17.57 -6.97 -4.54
N ALA A 120 17.49 -6.47 -3.31
CA ALA A 120 18.33 -6.89 -2.21
C ALA A 120 18.12 -8.37 -1.84
N LEU A 121 16.94 -8.92 -2.10
CA LEU A 121 16.63 -10.35 -1.92
C LEU A 121 16.91 -11.19 -3.17
N GLY A 122 17.56 -10.62 -4.20
CA GLY A 122 17.89 -11.31 -5.44
C GLY A 122 16.67 -11.58 -6.35
N MET A 123 15.59 -10.82 -6.18
CA MET A 123 14.39 -10.92 -7.02
C MET A 123 14.37 -9.77 -8.04
N ASP A 124 14.00 -10.10 -9.28
CA ASP A 124 13.68 -9.09 -10.28
C ASP A 124 12.27 -8.53 -10.01
N PRO A 125 12.12 -7.23 -9.70
CA PRO A 125 10.82 -6.60 -9.46
C PRO A 125 9.82 -6.80 -10.61
N ALA A 126 10.28 -6.90 -11.85
CA ALA A 126 9.42 -7.12 -13.02
C ALA A 126 8.78 -8.52 -13.04
N THR A 127 9.30 -9.45 -12.23
CA THR A 127 8.79 -10.83 -12.07
C THR A 127 7.87 -11.00 -10.86
N VAL A 128 7.50 -9.89 -10.20
CA VAL A 128 6.65 -9.90 -9.01
C VAL A 128 5.29 -9.31 -9.36
N HIS A 129 4.24 -10.08 -9.08
CA HIS A 129 2.87 -9.66 -9.32
C HIS A 129 2.54 -8.34 -8.58
N ASN A 130 1.85 -7.42 -9.26
CA ASN A 130 1.52 -6.10 -8.72
C ASN A 130 0.79 -6.18 -7.35
N ALA A 131 -0.20 -7.07 -7.23
CA ALA A 131 -0.96 -7.26 -5.98
C ALA A 131 -0.09 -7.79 -4.81
N LEU A 132 1.02 -8.49 -5.12
CA LEU A 132 1.97 -8.90 -4.08
C LEU A 132 2.82 -7.72 -3.61
N ALA A 133 3.37 -6.93 -4.52
CA ALA A 133 4.38 -5.92 -4.19
C ALA A 133 3.82 -4.52 -3.85
N HIS A 134 2.81 -4.05 -4.57
CA HIS A 134 2.40 -2.64 -4.59
C HIS A 134 1.12 -2.40 -3.76
N ASP A 135 0.58 -1.19 -3.78
CA ASP A 135 -0.39 -0.66 -2.81
C ASP A 135 -1.88 -0.93 -3.12
N GLY A 136 -2.18 -1.59 -4.24
CA GLY A 136 -3.55 -1.93 -4.62
C GLY A 136 -4.19 -3.06 -3.81
N PHE A 137 -3.39 -3.85 -3.09
CA PHE A 137 -3.85 -5.08 -2.42
C PHE A 137 -2.92 -5.43 -1.24
N PRO A 138 -3.37 -5.99 -0.10
CA PRO A 138 -4.76 -6.16 0.31
C PRO A 138 -5.48 -4.82 0.38
N GLU A 139 -6.80 -4.85 0.19
CA GLU A 139 -7.62 -3.64 0.13
C GLU A 139 -7.93 -3.14 1.55
N ALA A 140 -7.74 -1.84 1.76
CA ALA A 140 -8.15 -1.16 2.98
C ALA A 140 -8.51 0.28 2.63
N GLY A 141 -9.56 0.78 3.27
CA GLY A 141 -10.04 2.13 3.07
C GLY A 141 -10.73 2.66 4.31
N PRO A 142 -11.19 3.91 4.28
CA PRO A 142 -12.03 4.45 5.34
C PRO A 142 -13.23 3.54 5.62
N PHE A 143 -13.74 3.58 6.85
CA PHE A 143 -14.84 2.71 7.26
C PHE A 143 -16.08 2.96 6.39
N GLN A 144 -16.64 1.90 5.81
CA GLN A 144 -17.84 1.94 5.00
C GLN A 144 -18.72 0.73 5.28
N LEU A 145 -20.02 1.00 5.44
CA LEU A 145 -21.05 -0.03 5.60
C LEU A 145 -22.25 0.36 4.74
N ASN A 146 -22.24 -0.10 3.50
CA ASN A 146 -23.31 0.08 2.53
C ASN A 146 -23.76 -1.30 2.02
N GLU A 147 -24.92 -1.36 1.36
CA GLU A 147 -25.36 -2.57 0.68
C GLU A 147 -24.29 -3.02 -0.34
N GLY A 148 -23.86 -4.29 -0.24
CA GLY A 148 -22.80 -4.84 -1.09
C GLY A 148 -21.37 -4.35 -0.80
N ALA A 149 -21.15 -3.46 0.16
CA ALA A 149 -19.82 -2.93 0.48
C ALA A 149 -19.60 -2.74 1.99
N ASN A 150 -18.80 -3.64 2.58
CA ASN A 150 -18.33 -3.54 3.97
C ASN A 150 -16.80 -3.53 3.98
N SER A 151 -16.20 -2.41 4.41
CA SER A 151 -14.75 -2.22 4.39
C SER A 151 -14.01 -3.25 5.24
N TRP A 152 -14.56 -3.68 6.38
CA TRP A 152 -13.93 -4.69 7.22
C TRP A 152 -13.91 -6.06 6.58
N VAL A 153 -15.03 -6.48 6.00
CA VAL A 153 -15.13 -7.78 5.30
C VAL A 153 -14.16 -7.79 4.12
N VAL A 154 -14.12 -6.71 3.33
CA VAL A 154 -13.18 -6.56 2.21
C VAL A 154 -11.73 -6.64 2.68
N SER A 155 -11.37 -5.95 3.77
CA SER A 155 -9.99 -6.00 4.29
C SER A 155 -9.62 -7.37 4.83
N LEU A 156 -10.51 -8.05 5.55
CA LEU A 156 -10.26 -9.41 6.04
C LEU A 156 -10.09 -10.40 4.88
N GLN A 157 -10.98 -10.34 3.89
CA GLN A 157 -10.97 -11.24 2.76
C GLN A 157 -9.72 -11.02 1.88
N THR A 158 -9.45 -9.78 1.46
CA THR A 158 -8.28 -9.50 0.62
C THR A 158 -6.97 -9.74 1.37
N MET A 159 -6.94 -9.58 2.69
CA MET A 159 -5.80 -9.99 3.49
C MET A 159 -5.63 -11.52 3.51
N ALA A 160 -6.72 -12.27 3.66
CA ALA A 160 -6.68 -13.73 3.61
C ALA A 160 -6.16 -14.25 2.26
N GLU A 161 -6.64 -13.67 1.16
CA GLU A 161 -6.16 -13.91 -0.20
C GLU A 161 -4.67 -13.55 -0.34
N TYR A 162 -4.25 -12.38 0.18
CA TYR A 162 -2.84 -11.96 0.18
C TYR A 162 -1.94 -12.98 0.91
N LEU A 163 -2.38 -13.53 2.05
CA LEU A 163 -1.63 -14.56 2.76
C LEU A 163 -1.42 -15.82 1.90
N VAL A 164 -2.43 -16.24 1.13
CA VAL A 164 -2.28 -17.35 0.17
C VAL A 164 -1.29 -17.01 -0.93
N MET A 165 -1.33 -15.79 -1.46
CA MET A 165 -0.37 -15.34 -2.48
C MET A 165 1.06 -15.37 -1.92
N VAL A 166 1.24 -14.97 -0.66
CA VAL A 166 2.53 -15.02 0.03
C VAL A 166 3.00 -16.45 0.22
N GLU A 167 2.13 -17.34 0.70
CA GLU A 167 2.43 -18.77 0.86
C GLU A 167 2.87 -19.40 -0.47
N ALA A 168 2.19 -19.07 -1.57
CA ALA A 168 2.46 -19.63 -2.90
C ALA A 168 3.73 -19.06 -3.55
N PHE A 169 3.97 -17.75 -3.45
CA PHE A 169 5.08 -17.09 -4.14
C PHE A 169 6.39 -17.13 -3.35
N PHE A 170 6.32 -16.91 -2.03
CA PHE A 170 7.50 -16.84 -1.17
C PHE A 170 7.79 -18.14 -0.44
N GLY A 171 6.85 -19.09 -0.35
CA GLY A 171 6.92 -20.22 0.58
C GLY A 171 8.14 -21.14 0.46
N GLN A 172 8.88 -21.08 -0.66
CA GLN A 172 10.11 -21.84 -0.93
C GLN A 172 11.36 -20.97 -1.08
N ARG A 173 11.27 -19.66 -0.77
CA ARG A 173 12.41 -18.74 -0.90
C ARG A 173 13.43 -18.94 0.22
N PRO A 174 14.69 -18.54 0.00
CA PRO A 174 15.72 -18.56 1.03
C PRO A 174 15.29 -17.80 2.29
N ARG A 175 15.75 -18.29 3.43
CA ARG A 175 15.51 -17.66 4.72
C ARG A 175 16.65 -16.71 5.06
N HIS A 176 16.30 -15.55 5.61
CA HIS A 176 17.22 -14.62 6.24
C HIS A 176 16.88 -14.55 7.73
N SER A 177 17.88 -14.77 8.59
CA SER A 177 17.67 -14.81 10.05
C SER A 177 16.57 -15.80 10.48
N GLY A 178 16.47 -16.95 9.81
CA GLY A 178 15.50 -18.01 10.13
C GLY A 178 14.10 -17.85 9.53
N LYS A 179 13.77 -16.73 8.89
CA LYS A 179 12.45 -16.45 8.28
C LYS A 179 12.55 -16.09 6.81
N ILE A 180 11.43 -16.21 6.09
CA ILE A 180 11.31 -15.78 4.69
C ILE A 180 10.89 -14.30 4.66
N VAL A 181 11.70 -13.44 4.05
CA VAL A 181 11.42 -11.99 3.98
C VAL A 181 10.38 -11.71 2.91
N VAL A 182 9.34 -10.94 3.26
CA VAL A 182 8.26 -10.53 2.36
C VAL A 182 8.20 -9.01 2.28
N PRO A 183 8.77 -8.40 1.22
CA PRO A 183 8.62 -6.97 0.99
C PRO A 183 7.19 -6.62 0.59
N LYS A 184 6.67 -5.50 1.10
CA LYS A 184 5.35 -5.01 0.72
C LYS A 184 5.26 -3.48 0.75
N LYS A 185 4.82 -2.86 -0.33
CA LYS A 185 4.28 -1.49 -0.26
C LYS A 185 2.86 -1.57 0.30
N LEU A 186 2.62 -0.97 1.47
CA LEU A 186 1.36 -1.06 2.20
C LEU A 186 0.77 0.34 2.46
N THR A 187 0.65 1.16 1.40
CA THR A 187 0.07 2.52 1.47
C THR A 187 -1.31 2.53 2.13
N LYS A 188 -2.17 1.55 1.81
CA LYS A 188 -3.51 1.45 2.39
C LYS A 188 -3.53 0.87 3.81
N GLY A 189 -2.39 0.39 4.32
CA GLY A 189 -2.30 -0.18 5.67
C GLY A 189 -2.74 0.77 6.79
N ILE A 190 -2.66 2.08 6.52
CA ILE A 190 -3.01 3.13 7.47
C ILE A 190 -4.49 3.14 7.88
N TYR A 191 -5.41 2.53 7.12
CA TYR A 191 -6.82 2.54 7.50
C TYR A 191 -7.16 1.46 8.54
N ALA A 192 -6.30 0.44 8.65
CA ALA A 192 -6.47 -0.69 9.57
C ALA A 192 -5.11 -1.09 10.19
N GLY A 193 -4.34 -0.10 10.67
CA GLY A 193 -2.96 -0.29 11.09
C GLY A 193 -2.77 -1.37 12.14
N GLY A 194 -3.60 -1.36 13.19
CA GLY A 194 -3.57 -2.38 14.24
C GLY A 194 -3.92 -3.79 13.73
N PHE A 195 -4.83 -3.89 12.76
CA PHE A 195 -5.16 -5.16 12.11
C PHE A 195 -3.95 -5.72 11.35
N PHE A 196 -3.34 -4.94 10.46
CA PHE A 196 -2.16 -5.39 9.73
C PHE A 196 -0.99 -5.71 10.64
N HIS A 197 -0.73 -4.88 11.66
CA HIS A 197 0.31 -5.17 12.65
C HIS A 197 0.07 -6.52 13.35
N ARG A 198 -1.17 -6.80 13.79
CA ARG A 198 -1.48 -8.05 14.49
C ARG A 198 -1.43 -9.27 13.59
N VAL A 199 -1.84 -9.16 12.33
CA VAL A 199 -1.82 -10.28 11.36
C VAL A 199 -0.39 -10.58 10.90
N LEU A 200 0.38 -9.55 10.55
CA LEU A 200 1.75 -9.70 10.03
C LEU A 200 2.78 -10.05 11.13
N GLY A 201 2.41 -9.83 12.40
CA GLY A 201 3.17 -10.24 13.57
C GLY A 201 3.98 -9.13 14.21
N GLU A 202 4.36 -9.33 15.47
CA GLU A 202 5.05 -8.31 16.28
C GLU A 202 6.43 -7.93 15.72
N ALA A 203 7.09 -8.84 15.01
CA ALA A 203 8.39 -8.60 14.37
C ALA A 203 8.28 -7.88 13.01
N VAL A 204 7.07 -7.49 12.57
CA VAL A 204 6.91 -6.79 11.30
C VAL A 204 7.70 -5.48 11.30
N GLU A 205 8.39 -5.19 10.20
CA GLU A 205 9.06 -3.91 10.02
C GLU A 205 8.14 -2.94 9.28
N HIS A 206 8.06 -1.71 9.79
CA HIS A 206 7.34 -0.62 9.14
C HIS A 206 8.32 0.50 8.82
N ILE A 207 8.46 0.79 7.54
CA ILE A 207 9.27 1.88 7.00
C ILE A 207 8.29 2.93 6.47
N VAL A 208 8.16 4.05 7.18
CA VAL A 208 7.27 5.14 6.76
C VAL A 208 8.02 6.16 5.93
N THR A 209 7.58 6.35 4.69
CA THR A 209 8.12 7.37 3.80
C THR A 209 7.34 8.68 3.93
N LEU A 210 8.05 9.77 4.20
CA LEU A 210 7.48 11.12 4.34
C LEU A 210 7.96 12.02 3.22
N ARG A 211 7.09 12.91 2.74
CA ARG A 211 7.45 13.95 1.77
C ARG A 211 6.59 15.18 2.00
N HIS A 212 7.16 16.35 1.74
CA HIS A 212 6.44 17.60 1.81
C HIS A 212 5.14 17.55 1.00
N PRO A 213 3.99 18.04 1.52
CA PRO A 213 2.70 17.96 0.83
C PRO A 213 2.72 18.70 -0.51
N VAL A 214 3.42 19.83 -0.62
CA VAL A 214 3.53 20.59 -1.88
C VAL A 214 4.27 19.79 -2.94
N ALA A 215 5.44 19.22 -2.62
CA ALA A 215 6.22 18.42 -3.57
C ALA A 215 5.47 17.15 -4.02
N SER A 216 4.78 16.50 -3.07
CA SER A 216 3.92 15.36 -3.38
C SER A 216 2.74 15.76 -4.28
N CYS A 217 2.09 16.89 -4.00
CA CYS A 217 0.99 17.44 -4.80
C CYS A 217 1.42 17.79 -6.23
N ILE A 218 2.60 18.42 -6.39
CA ILE A 218 3.21 18.69 -7.69
C ILE A 218 3.39 17.41 -8.47
N SER A 219 4.03 16.41 -7.85
CA SER A 219 4.24 15.12 -8.49
C SER A 219 2.93 14.45 -8.90
N THR A 220 1.87 14.57 -8.08
CA THR A 220 0.54 14.04 -8.39
C THR A 220 -0.10 14.75 -9.59
N TYR A 221 -0.16 16.08 -9.60
CA TYR A 221 -0.84 16.78 -10.70
C TYR A 221 -0.05 16.63 -12.00
N GLU A 222 1.29 16.63 -11.98
CA GLU A 222 2.11 16.47 -13.19
C GLU A 222 1.88 15.10 -13.83
N LYS A 223 1.80 14.05 -13.00
CA LYS A 223 1.44 12.70 -13.45
C LYS A 223 0.00 12.60 -13.94
N SER A 224 -0.87 13.50 -13.51
CA SER A 224 -2.28 13.58 -13.92
C SER A 224 -2.51 14.53 -15.10
N GLY A 225 -1.45 14.91 -15.83
CA GLY A 225 -1.52 15.77 -17.02
C GLY A 225 -1.39 17.26 -16.75
N GLY A 226 -0.91 17.67 -15.57
CA GLY A 226 -0.71 19.06 -15.16
C GLY A 226 -1.68 19.53 -14.08
N LEU A 227 -1.53 20.77 -13.61
CA LEU A 227 -2.50 21.40 -12.72
C LEU A 227 -3.77 21.73 -13.52
N PRO A 228 -4.99 21.45 -13.02
CA PRO A 228 -6.22 21.84 -13.72
C PRO A 228 -6.23 23.34 -14.01
N ALA A 229 -6.62 23.73 -15.23
CA ALA A 229 -6.66 25.13 -15.64
C ALA A 229 -7.58 25.99 -14.76
N SER A 230 -8.61 25.39 -14.17
CA SER A 230 -9.51 26.05 -13.22
C SER A 230 -8.90 26.30 -11.84
N GLY A 231 -7.75 25.69 -11.53
CA GLY A 231 -7.17 25.63 -10.19
C GLY A 231 -7.97 24.77 -9.20
N ARG A 232 -9.09 24.16 -9.63
CA ARG A 232 -9.99 23.37 -8.78
C ARG A 232 -9.61 21.89 -8.78
N PHE A 233 -10.06 21.18 -7.74
CA PHE A 233 -9.92 19.72 -7.68
C PHE A 233 -10.61 19.05 -8.88
N ALA A 234 -9.95 18.04 -9.46
CA ALA A 234 -10.44 17.27 -10.58
C ALA A 234 -10.06 15.80 -10.43
N LEU A 235 -10.96 14.88 -10.82
CA LEU A 235 -10.73 13.44 -10.75
C LEU A 235 -10.15 12.92 -12.08
N ARG A 236 -8.84 12.67 -12.13
CA ARG A 236 -8.12 12.27 -13.35
C ARG A 236 -7.18 11.07 -13.13
N SER A 237 -6.95 10.68 -11.88
CA SER A 237 -6.03 9.64 -11.46
C SER A 237 -6.51 8.87 -10.23
N ASN A 238 -5.88 7.73 -9.96
CA ASN A 238 -6.16 6.93 -8.75
C ASN A 238 -5.85 7.69 -7.45
N ILE A 239 -4.84 8.57 -7.45
CA ILE A 239 -4.49 9.35 -6.25
C ILE A 239 -5.57 10.40 -5.97
N GLU A 240 -6.10 11.05 -7.01
CA GLU A 240 -7.25 11.96 -6.86
C GLU A 240 -8.50 11.18 -6.43
N GLU A 241 -8.71 9.95 -6.90
CA GLU A 241 -9.81 9.10 -6.41
C GLU A 241 -9.69 8.80 -4.91
N TRP A 242 -8.47 8.54 -4.42
CA TRP A 242 -8.24 8.34 -2.98
C TRP A 242 -8.49 9.62 -2.19
N CYS A 243 -8.03 10.77 -2.70
CA CYS A 243 -8.34 12.07 -2.12
C CYS A 243 -9.87 12.28 -2.02
N ARG A 244 -10.60 12.05 -3.11
CA ARG A 244 -12.07 12.17 -3.16
C ARG A 244 -12.74 11.26 -2.13
N ARG A 245 -12.37 9.97 -2.10
CA ARG A 245 -12.93 8.97 -1.19
C ARG A 245 -12.70 9.33 0.28
N ASP A 246 -11.47 9.71 0.63
CA ASP A 246 -11.09 10.00 2.00
C ASP A 246 -11.70 11.30 2.51
N LEU A 247 -11.77 12.33 1.65
CA LEU A 247 -12.44 13.58 1.98
C LEU A 247 -13.96 13.41 2.12
N ALA A 248 -14.57 12.56 1.30
CA ALA A 248 -15.97 12.20 1.45
C ALA A 248 -16.26 11.51 2.79
N TYR A 249 -15.36 10.64 3.25
CA TYR A 249 -15.50 9.97 4.56
C TYR A 249 -15.49 10.95 5.74
N VAL A 250 -14.73 12.05 5.65
CA VAL A 250 -14.73 13.12 6.67
C VAL A 250 -15.81 14.18 6.44
N GLY A 251 -16.78 13.92 5.57
CA GLY A 251 -17.99 14.74 5.39
C GLY A 251 -17.92 15.80 4.29
N ILE A 252 -16.89 15.80 3.44
CA ILE A 252 -16.83 16.73 2.29
C ILE A 252 -17.66 16.17 1.13
N SER A 253 -18.75 16.85 0.78
CA SER A 253 -19.59 16.46 -0.35
C SER A 253 -18.84 16.56 -1.69
N GLY A 254 -19.29 15.80 -2.69
CA GLY A 254 -18.71 15.85 -4.04
C GLY A 254 -18.80 17.23 -4.68
N GLU A 255 -19.90 17.96 -4.43
CA GLU A 255 -20.08 19.34 -4.91
C GLU A 255 -19.08 20.30 -4.27
N ASN A 256 -18.93 20.24 -2.95
CA ASN A 256 -17.96 21.06 -2.23
C ASN A 256 -16.56 20.76 -2.72
N LEU A 257 -16.20 19.48 -2.84
CA LEU A 257 -14.89 19.04 -3.31
C LEU A 257 -14.58 19.57 -4.71
N ALA A 258 -15.53 19.50 -5.64
CA ALA A 258 -15.34 20.01 -7.01
C ALA A 258 -15.08 21.52 -7.06
N GLN A 259 -15.51 22.28 -6.04
CA GLN A 259 -15.26 23.71 -5.90
C GLN A 259 -14.01 24.04 -5.07
N MET A 260 -13.35 23.05 -4.44
CA MET A 260 -12.14 23.30 -3.66
C MET A 260 -10.95 23.65 -4.54
N ASP A 261 -10.07 24.52 -4.05
CA ASP A 261 -8.72 24.68 -4.59
C ASP A 261 -8.02 23.31 -4.60
N TYR A 262 -7.30 23.02 -5.69
CA TYR A 262 -6.69 21.72 -5.89
C TYR A 262 -5.73 21.36 -4.75
N PHE A 263 -4.92 22.34 -4.31
CA PHE A 263 -3.97 22.13 -3.23
C PHE A 263 -4.65 22.00 -1.87
N ASP A 264 -5.72 22.74 -1.60
CA ASP A 264 -6.50 22.56 -0.35
C ASP A 264 -7.05 21.15 -0.21
N ALA A 265 -7.62 20.60 -1.28
CA ALA A 265 -8.12 19.23 -1.29
C ALA A 265 -6.98 18.25 -1.01
N TYR A 266 -5.86 18.38 -1.74
CA TYR A 266 -4.70 17.50 -1.54
C TYR A 266 -4.09 17.62 -0.14
N LEU A 267 -3.96 18.83 0.40
CA LEU A 267 -3.37 19.11 1.70
C LEU A 267 -4.20 18.49 2.84
N ARG A 268 -5.53 18.56 2.75
CA ARG A 268 -6.44 17.88 3.69
C ARG A 268 -6.30 16.37 3.61
N TYR A 269 -6.21 15.82 2.41
CA TYR A 269 -5.95 14.39 2.22
C TYR A 269 -4.60 13.97 2.81
N TRP A 270 -3.55 14.76 2.57
CA TRP A 270 -2.22 14.55 3.14
C TRP A 270 -2.25 14.58 4.67
N GLU A 271 -2.93 15.57 5.27
CA GLU A 271 -3.10 15.67 6.72
C GLU A 271 -3.79 14.41 7.25
N GLN A 272 -4.94 14.05 6.69
CA GLN A 272 -5.72 12.89 7.13
C GLN A 272 -4.93 11.58 7.04
N TYR A 273 -4.19 11.38 5.94
CA TYR A 273 -3.36 10.19 5.76
C TYR A 273 -2.33 10.03 6.89
N HIS A 274 -1.65 11.11 7.27
CA HIS A 274 -0.65 11.07 8.33
C HIS A 274 -1.27 11.02 9.73
N LEU A 275 -2.45 11.60 9.93
CA LEU A 275 -3.20 11.40 11.17
C LEU A 275 -3.55 9.92 11.35
N TYR A 276 -3.98 9.23 10.29
CA TYR A 276 -4.27 7.80 10.36
C TYR A 276 -3.05 6.93 10.68
N ILE A 277 -1.85 7.27 10.19
CA ILE A 277 -0.62 6.58 10.65
C ILE A 277 -0.51 6.61 12.19
N ALA A 278 -0.81 7.75 12.80
CA ALA A 278 -0.73 7.92 14.25
C ALA A 278 -1.88 7.24 15.01
N THR A 279 -3.09 7.20 14.43
CA THR A 279 -4.32 6.91 15.20
C THR A 279 -4.98 5.55 14.92
N THR A 280 -4.59 4.79 13.89
CA THR A 280 -5.29 3.52 13.54
C THR A 280 -4.61 2.26 14.05
N GLY A 281 -3.65 2.40 14.98
CA GLY A 281 -2.93 1.29 15.60
C GLY A 281 -1.66 0.87 14.87
N LEU A 282 -1.29 1.52 13.76
CA LEU A 282 0.05 1.32 13.16
C LEU A 282 1.16 1.79 14.12
N SER A 283 0.86 2.81 14.93
CA SER A 283 1.69 3.33 16.03
C SER A 283 1.94 2.33 17.17
N ALA A 284 1.27 1.16 17.17
CA ALA A 284 1.60 0.08 18.08
C ALA A 284 3.00 -0.51 17.80
N ASN A 285 3.48 -0.41 16.56
CA ASN A 285 4.87 -0.72 16.22
C ASN A 285 5.77 0.46 16.61
N ARG A 286 6.45 0.33 17.75
CA ARG A 286 7.36 1.37 18.29
C ARG A 286 8.67 1.48 17.54
N ASP A 287 9.04 0.45 16.79
CA ASP A 287 10.28 0.41 16.00
C ASP A 287 10.08 0.88 14.55
N LEU A 288 8.98 1.62 14.31
CA LEU A 288 8.68 2.20 13.02
C LEU A 288 9.80 3.15 12.57
N LYS A 289 10.38 2.87 11.41
CA LYS A 289 11.47 3.65 10.82
C LYS A 289 10.89 4.73 9.91
N VAL A 290 11.16 5.99 10.21
CA VAL A 290 10.77 7.11 9.34
C VAL A 290 11.91 7.46 8.39
N VAL A 291 11.58 7.63 7.10
CA VAL A 291 12.52 8.10 6.07
C VAL A 291 11.89 9.23 5.28
N VAL A 292 12.51 10.41 5.36
CA VAL A 292 12.07 11.58 4.60
C VAL A 292 12.64 11.54 3.20
N TYR A 293 11.82 11.90 2.22
CA TYR A 293 12.17 12.04 0.81
C TYR A 293 13.44 12.87 0.65
N GLY A 294 14.38 12.33 -0.11
CA GLY A 294 15.73 12.89 -0.26
C GLY A 294 16.65 11.81 -0.80
N LYS A 295 17.45 12.14 -1.83
CA LYS A 295 18.35 11.17 -2.47
C LYS A 295 19.30 10.50 -1.47
N PRO A 296 20.02 11.23 -0.60
CA PRO A 296 20.94 10.60 0.34
C PRO A 296 20.24 9.59 1.26
N ARG A 297 19.10 9.98 1.85
CA ARG A 297 18.35 9.14 2.80
C ARG A 297 17.74 7.90 2.14
N MET A 298 17.21 8.06 0.92
CA MET A 298 16.61 6.96 0.16
C MET A 298 17.67 5.96 -0.31
N GLU A 299 18.77 6.43 -0.86
CA GLU A 299 19.87 5.58 -1.34
C GLU A 299 20.63 4.91 -0.19
N GLU A 300 20.83 5.60 0.95
CA GLU A 300 21.40 5.01 2.16
C GLU A 300 20.53 3.87 2.70
N LEU A 301 19.21 4.09 2.79
CA LEU A 301 18.30 3.03 3.21
C LEU A 301 18.33 1.85 2.24
N ALA A 302 18.28 2.11 0.93
CA ALA A 302 18.39 1.07 -0.08
C ALA A 302 19.70 0.29 0.06
N GLN A 303 20.83 0.98 0.20
CA GLN A 303 22.14 0.36 0.44
C GLN A 303 22.13 -0.53 1.69
N SER A 304 21.46 -0.10 2.76
CA SER A 304 21.32 -0.91 3.98
C SER A 304 20.56 -2.21 3.75
N PHE A 305 19.56 -2.24 2.86
CA PHE A 305 18.86 -3.48 2.50
C PHE A 305 19.80 -4.45 1.78
N HIS A 306 20.57 -3.95 0.81
CA HIS A 306 21.52 -4.75 0.06
C HIS A 306 22.59 -5.36 0.97
N HIS A 307 23.12 -4.55 1.90
CA HIS A 307 24.06 -5.04 2.90
C HIS A 307 23.42 -6.09 3.81
N ARG A 308 22.24 -5.80 4.37
CA ARG A 308 21.52 -6.68 5.31
C ARG A 308 21.22 -8.06 4.72
N TYR A 309 20.84 -8.12 3.44
CA TYR A 309 20.46 -9.37 2.77
C TYR A 309 21.59 -10.01 1.97
N GLY A 310 22.81 -9.47 2.05
CA GLY A 310 23.99 -10.03 1.40
C GLY A 310 24.00 -9.88 -0.13
N SER A 311 23.22 -8.94 -0.67
CA SER A 311 23.21 -8.66 -2.10
C SER A 311 24.48 -7.93 -2.52
N ARG A 312 25.08 -8.38 -3.62
CA ARG A 312 26.22 -7.72 -4.27
C ARG A 312 25.81 -6.66 -5.28
N ALA A 313 24.51 -6.53 -5.56
CA ALA A 313 24.01 -5.50 -6.46
C ALA A 313 24.12 -4.13 -5.80
N THR A 314 24.39 -3.10 -6.60
CA THR A 314 24.28 -1.71 -6.17
C THR A 314 22.80 -1.28 -6.25
N PRO A 315 22.31 -0.50 -5.28
CA PRO A 315 21.00 0.13 -5.37
C PRO A 315 20.84 0.91 -6.67
N GLY A 316 19.62 0.92 -7.20
CA GLY A 316 19.28 1.82 -8.30
C GLY A 316 19.40 3.30 -7.88
N GLU A 317 19.66 4.18 -8.85
CA GLU A 317 19.67 5.63 -8.59
C GLU A 317 18.28 6.12 -8.18
N PHE A 318 18.22 6.92 -7.11
CA PHE A 318 17.03 7.64 -6.72
C PHE A 318 16.94 9.00 -7.43
N ARG A 319 15.86 9.21 -8.18
CA ARG A 319 15.63 10.49 -8.88
C ARG A 319 14.86 11.49 -8.01
N LEU A 320 15.49 12.63 -7.75
CA LEU A 320 14.88 13.76 -7.04
C LEU A 320 14.00 14.60 -7.98
N PHE A 321 12.94 15.17 -7.40
CA PHE A 321 12.03 16.09 -8.08
C PHE A 321 11.86 17.35 -7.23
N ASP A 322 12.83 18.26 -7.30
CA ASP A 322 12.94 19.40 -6.39
C ASP A 322 12.58 20.72 -7.06
N ARG A 323 11.31 21.13 -6.97
CA ARG A 323 10.84 22.44 -7.47
C ARG A 323 9.69 23.02 -6.65
N ALA A 324 9.48 22.54 -5.42
CA ALA A 324 8.30 22.92 -4.65
C ALA A 324 8.32 24.39 -4.24
N GLN A 325 9.44 24.83 -3.66
CA GLN A 325 9.63 26.21 -3.19
C GLN A 325 9.57 27.22 -4.34
N GLU A 326 10.17 26.89 -5.48
CA GLU A 326 10.23 27.77 -6.65
C GLU A 326 8.87 27.91 -7.36
N ARG A 327 8.11 26.82 -7.47
CA ARG A 327 6.86 26.81 -8.24
C ARG A 327 5.66 27.33 -7.48
N HIS A 328 5.56 27.00 -6.19
CA HIS A 328 4.37 27.32 -5.38
C HIS A 328 4.75 27.83 -3.98
N PRO A 329 5.43 28.99 -3.88
CA PRO A 329 5.86 29.54 -2.59
C PRO A 329 4.68 29.80 -1.63
N ASP A 330 3.50 30.16 -2.16
CA ASP A 330 2.30 30.37 -1.33
C ASP A 330 1.74 29.05 -0.76
N TRP A 331 1.87 27.94 -1.51
CA TRP A 331 1.46 26.62 -1.01
C TRP A 331 2.40 26.15 0.11
N MET A 332 3.69 26.49 0.05
CA MET A 332 4.64 26.19 1.12
C MET A 332 4.22 26.86 2.44
N LYS A 333 3.85 28.15 2.39
CA LYS A 333 3.33 28.88 3.56
C LYS A 333 2.04 28.26 4.11
N ARG A 334 1.12 27.85 3.23
CA ARG A 334 -0.15 27.19 3.61
C ARG A 334 0.08 25.79 4.20
N ALA A 335 1.10 25.07 3.75
CA ALA A 335 1.43 23.73 4.21
C ALA A 335 2.01 23.70 5.62
N GLN A 336 2.81 24.71 5.99
CA GLN A 336 3.52 24.75 7.25
C GLN A 336 2.63 24.48 8.49
N PRO A 337 1.52 25.21 8.72
CA PRO A 337 0.68 24.96 9.90
C PRO A 337 0.03 23.57 9.90
N VAL A 338 -0.15 22.94 8.73
CA VAL A 338 -0.67 21.56 8.62
C VAL A 338 0.41 20.56 9.03
N ILE A 339 1.64 20.76 8.57
CA ILE A 339 2.80 19.93 8.93
C ILE A 339 3.03 19.97 10.45
N GLU A 340 2.96 21.16 11.05
CA GLU A 340 3.10 21.35 12.49
C GLU A 340 2.00 20.64 13.29
N ARG A 341 0.74 20.66 12.81
CA ARG A 341 -0.35 19.90 13.43
C ARG A 341 -0.13 18.39 13.37
N VAL A 342 0.28 17.88 12.21
CA VAL A 342 0.61 16.44 12.07
C VAL A 342 1.75 16.06 13.01
N ALA A 343 2.82 16.86 13.05
CA ALA A 343 3.95 16.65 13.95
C ALA A 343 3.51 16.61 15.42
N ALA A 344 2.64 17.53 15.85
CA ALA A 344 2.11 17.57 17.20
C ALA A 344 1.29 16.31 17.56
N VAL A 345 0.50 15.78 16.62
CA VAL A 345 -0.27 14.54 16.84
C VAL A 345 0.67 13.34 16.93
N TRP A 346 1.67 13.25 16.05
CA TRP A 346 2.67 12.17 16.08
C TRP A 346 3.47 12.18 17.38
N GLN A 347 3.88 13.36 17.84
CA GLN A 347 4.56 13.52 19.13
C GLN A 347 3.70 13.01 20.30
N ARG A 348 2.38 13.28 20.31
CA ARG A 348 1.47 12.80 21.37
C ARG A 348 1.39 11.28 21.42
N VAL A 349 1.53 10.59 20.29
CA VAL A 349 1.60 9.13 20.23
C VAL A 349 3.03 8.58 20.25
N GLN A 350 4.03 9.42 20.52
CA GLN A 350 5.45 9.07 20.60
C GLN A 350 6.04 8.52 19.28
N LEU A 351 5.57 9.03 18.14
CA LEU A 351 6.17 8.78 16.84
C LEU A 351 7.07 9.94 16.42
N PRO A 352 8.24 9.68 15.81
CA PRO A 352 9.11 10.73 15.31
C PRO A 352 8.52 11.37 14.05
N PHE A 353 8.45 12.70 14.00
CA PHE A 353 8.05 13.44 12.81
C PHE A 353 9.08 14.55 12.52
N PRO A 354 10.05 14.32 11.62
CA PRO A 354 11.18 15.22 11.39
C PRO A 354 10.77 16.44 10.53
N VAL A 355 10.18 17.45 11.17
CA VAL A 355 9.68 18.67 10.51
C VAL A 355 10.77 19.33 9.66
N ASP A 356 11.97 19.55 10.20
CA ASP A 356 13.06 20.24 9.49
C ASP A 356 13.41 19.55 8.17
N GLN A 357 13.49 18.22 8.18
CA GLN A 357 13.79 17.43 6.97
C GLN A 357 12.65 17.49 5.95
N ILE A 358 11.40 17.54 6.40
CA ILE A 358 10.23 17.66 5.51
C ILE A 358 10.19 19.05 4.89
N MET A 359 10.52 20.08 5.65
CA MET A 359 10.56 21.47 5.21
C MET A 359 11.67 21.74 4.19
N GLU A 360 12.64 20.81 3.99
CA GLU A 360 13.58 20.87 2.87
C GLU A 360 12.85 20.89 1.50
N GLY A 361 11.64 20.33 1.39
CA GLY A 361 10.76 20.54 0.24
C GLY A 361 11.03 19.69 -1.01
N TRP A 362 11.90 18.67 -0.92
CA TRP A 362 12.30 17.78 -2.02
C TRP A 362 11.19 16.92 -2.65
#